data_AF-A0A6H2HE29-F1
#
_entry.id   AF-A0A6H2HE29-F1
#
_cell.length_a   1.000
_cell.length_b   1.000
_cell.length_c   1.000
_cell.angle_alpha   90.00
_cell.angle_beta   90.00
_cell.angle_gamma   90.00
#
_symmetry.space_group_name_H-M   'P 1'
#
loop_
_entity.id
_entity.type
_entity.pdbx_description
1 polymer ?
#
loop_
_entity_poly.entity_id
_entity_poly.type
_entity_poly.pdbx_seq_one_letter_code
_entity_poly.pdbx_strand_id
1 'polypeptide(L)'
;MVLNMKMQKTQRGFTLIELVATTVILGVLAAVAIPKFTDLKGDASQAAVKGVADTLTTAANANYAKRSVTGTTTDSFATVDTVITCATVAPLLLASGLPTGYTASPAVGAAAGAVLVVGNNLCTLTLTETNNTPKTAQFGVIGIL
;
A
#
# COMPACT_ATOMS: atom_id res chain seq x y z
N MET A 1 1.00 56.00 47.65
CA MET A 1 2.17 55.11 47.49
C MET A 1 1.65 53.68 47.48
N VAL A 2 1.47 53.08 46.30
CA VAL A 2 0.97 51.69 46.16
C VAL A 2 2.18 50.82 45.82
N LEU A 3 2.51 49.84 46.66
CA LEU A 3 3.54 48.85 46.37
C LEU A 3 2.95 47.75 45.48
N ASN A 4 3.46 47.66 44.26
CA ASN A 4 3.10 46.62 43.30
C ASN A 4 3.95 45.36 43.58
N MET A 5 3.36 44.37 44.27
CA MET A 5 4.03 43.12 44.63
C MET A 5 4.08 42.17 43.41
N LYS A 6 5.18 42.21 42.65
CA LYS A 6 5.47 41.19 41.62
C LYS A 6 5.91 39.89 42.30
N MET A 7 5.04 38.88 42.32
CA MET A 7 5.42 37.51 42.67
C MET A 7 6.45 37.00 41.65
N GLN A 8 7.70 36.81 42.08
CA GLN A 8 8.73 36.14 41.31
C GLN A 8 8.43 34.63 41.34
N LYS A 9 8.04 34.05 40.19
CA LYS A 9 7.89 32.60 40.07
C LYS A 9 9.28 31.97 40.09
N THR A 10 9.58 31.22 41.16
CA THR A 10 10.80 30.40 41.24
C THR A 10 10.79 29.37 40.12
N GLN A 11 11.68 29.51 39.14
CA GLN A 11 11.89 28.45 38.14
C GLN A 11 12.65 27.31 38.79
N ARG A 12 11.97 26.16 38.97
CA ARG A 12 12.63 24.90 39.29
C ARG A 12 13.15 24.31 37.97
N GLY A 13 14.46 24.35 37.78
CA GLY A 13 15.12 23.64 36.68
C GLY A 13 15.13 22.13 36.92
N PHE A 14 15.05 21.37 35.84
CA PHE A 14 15.32 19.92 35.85
C PHE A 14 16.78 19.68 36.25
N THR A 15 17.06 18.66 37.06
CA THR A 15 18.44 18.36 37.46
C THR A 15 19.19 17.65 36.34
N LEU A 16 20.51 17.86 36.22
CA LEU A 16 21.31 17.19 35.18
C LEU A 16 21.22 15.66 35.26
N ILE A 17 21.13 15.12 36.47
CA ILE A 17 20.99 13.67 36.69
C ILE A 17 19.65 13.14 36.16
N GLU A 18 18.59 13.94 36.22
CA GLU A 18 17.26 13.57 35.73
C GLU A 18 17.28 13.42 34.20
N LEU A 19 17.93 14.37 33.52
CA LEU A 19 18.05 14.33 32.06
C LEU A 19 18.94 13.16 31.59
N VAL A 20 20.03 12.87 32.32
CA VAL A 20 20.90 11.72 32.03
C VAL A 20 20.17 10.40 32.30
N ALA A 21 19.50 10.24 33.44
CA ALA A 21 18.76 9.02 33.75
C ALA A 21 17.65 8.75 32.73
N THR A 22 16.90 9.78 32.30
CA THR A 22 15.83 9.62 31.30
C THR A 22 16.37 9.20 29.93
N THR A 23 17.47 9.79 29.46
CA THR A 23 18.04 9.41 28.15
C THR A 23 18.58 7.98 28.15
N VAL A 24 19.14 7.51 29.26
CA VAL A 24 19.54 6.11 29.42
C VAL A 24 18.33 5.18 29.37
N ILE A 25 17.25 5.50 30.09
CA ILE A 25 16.02 4.68 30.06
C ILE A 25 15.41 4.66 28.65
N LEU A 26 15.28 5.81 27.99
CA LEU A 26 14.79 5.90 26.61
C LEU A 26 15.69 5.13 25.63
N GLY A 27 17.00 5.13 25.84
CA GLY A 27 17.95 4.35 25.04
C GLY A 27 17.72 2.84 25.12
N VAL A 28 17.48 2.30 26.31
CA VAL A 28 17.17 0.87 26.50
C VAL A 28 15.81 0.53 25.88
N LEU A 29 14.78 1.37 26.09
CA LEU A 29 13.46 1.16 25.50
C LEU A 29 13.52 1.17 23.97
N ALA A 30 14.29 2.09 23.37
CA ALA A 30 14.46 2.16 21.93
C ALA A 30 15.15 0.89 21.38
N ALA A 31 16.20 0.39 22.04
CA ALA A 31 16.93 -0.80 21.61
C ALA A 31 16.02 -2.05 21.50
N VAL A 32 15.06 -2.21 22.41
CA VAL A 32 14.13 -3.35 22.39
C VAL A 32 12.93 -3.10 21.46
N ALA A 33 12.48 -1.85 21.32
CA ALA A 33 11.30 -1.52 20.52
C ALA A 33 11.56 -1.49 19.01
N ILE A 34 12.75 -1.05 18.57
CA ILE A 34 13.10 -0.92 17.15
C ILE A 34 12.89 -2.22 16.35
N PRO A 35 13.40 -3.40 16.75
CA PRO A 35 13.24 -4.62 15.93
C PRO A 35 11.77 -5.03 15.78
N LYS A 36 10.96 -4.86 16.84
CA LYS A 36 9.52 -5.15 16.76
C LYS A 36 8.79 -4.15 15.87
N PHE A 37 9.16 -2.88 15.91
CA PHE A 37 8.56 -1.87 15.06
C PHE A 37 8.89 -2.11 13.57
N THR A 38 10.11 -2.57 13.25
CA THR A 38 10.49 -2.91 11.87
C THR A 38 9.73 -4.11 11.33
N ASP A 39 9.52 -5.14 12.14
CA ASP A 39 8.72 -6.32 11.76
C ASP A 39 7.26 -5.93 11.49
N LEU A 40 6.64 -5.21 12.44
CA LEU A 40 5.26 -4.74 12.31
C LEU A 40 5.05 -3.84 11.09
N LYS A 41 6.04 -3.00 10.76
CA LYS A 41 6.00 -2.20 9.53
C LYS A 41 6.01 -3.09 8.30
N GLY A 42 6.83 -4.14 8.27
CA GLY A 42 6.87 -5.11 7.17
C GLY A 42 5.55 -5.83 6.97
N ASP A 43 4.92 -6.27 8.05
CA ASP A 43 3.62 -6.95 8.05
C ASP A 43 2.49 -5.99 7.64
N ALA A 44 2.52 -4.74 8.12
CA ALA A 44 1.58 -3.71 7.73
C ALA A 44 1.64 -3.40 6.23
N SER A 45 2.85 -3.28 5.67
CA SER A 45 3.02 -3.11 4.22
C SER A 45 2.49 -4.33 3.46
N GLN A 46 2.78 -5.55 3.92
CA GLN A 46 2.27 -6.77 3.27
C GLN A 46 0.72 -6.83 3.30
N ALA A 47 0.11 -6.49 4.43
CA ALA A 47 -1.34 -6.41 4.57
C ALA A 47 -1.94 -5.32 3.67
N ALA A 48 -1.28 -4.16 3.54
CA ALA A 48 -1.72 -3.07 2.67
C ALA A 48 -1.72 -3.52 1.19
N VAL A 49 -0.64 -4.16 0.73
CA VAL A 49 -0.55 -4.68 -0.64
C VAL A 49 -1.61 -5.74 -0.89
N LYS A 50 -1.84 -6.64 0.06
CA LYS A 50 -2.92 -7.63 -0.03
C LYS A 50 -4.29 -6.95 -0.12
N GLY A 51 -4.54 -5.92 0.70
CA GLY A 51 -5.78 -5.15 0.65
C GLY A 51 -6.04 -4.55 -0.73
N VAL A 52 -5.03 -3.94 -1.35
CA VAL A 52 -5.15 -3.41 -2.72
C VAL A 52 -5.36 -4.52 -3.76
N ALA A 53 -4.72 -5.67 -3.61
CA ALA A 53 -4.95 -6.83 -4.50
C ALA A 53 -6.37 -7.41 -4.37
N ASP A 54 -6.92 -7.44 -3.16
CA ASP A 54 -8.29 -7.90 -2.91
C ASP A 54 -9.32 -6.91 -3.49
N THR A 55 -9.07 -5.60 -3.41
CA THR A 55 -9.95 -4.59 -4.04
C THR A 55 -9.89 -4.70 -5.56
N LEU A 56 -8.71 -4.92 -6.14
CA LEU A 56 -8.55 -5.19 -7.58
C LEU A 56 -9.34 -6.42 -8.03
N THR A 57 -9.26 -7.52 -7.28
CA THR A 57 -10.03 -8.74 -7.58
C THR A 57 -11.53 -8.49 -7.52
N THR A 58 -11.99 -7.75 -6.50
CA THR A 58 -13.41 -7.38 -6.36
C THR A 58 -13.88 -6.49 -7.51
N ALA A 59 -13.06 -5.52 -7.92
CA ALA A 59 -13.35 -4.63 -9.04
C ALA A 59 -13.40 -5.40 -10.37
N ALA A 60 -12.47 -6.35 -10.59
CA ALA A 60 -12.47 -7.22 -11.76
C ALA A 60 -13.75 -8.07 -11.83
N ASN A 61 -14.16 -8.69 -10.70
CA ASN A 61 -15.38 -9.48 -10.62
C ASN A 61 -16.65 -8.64 -10.84
N ALA A 62 -16.69 -7.42 -10.29
CA ALA A 62 -17.79 -6.50 -10.50
C ALA A 62 -17.89 -6.06 -11.98
N ASN A 63 -16.75 -5.82 -12.64
CA ASN A 63 -16.71 -5.51 -14.07
C ASN A 63 -17.22 -6.71 -14.89
N TYR A 64 -16.73 -7.91 -14.61
CA TYR A 64 -17.18 -9.15 -15.22
C TYR A 64 -18.69 -9.37 -15.08
N ALA A 65 -19.23 -9.21 -13.87
CA ALA A 65 -20.65 -9.39 -13.60
C ALA A 65 -21.52 -8.37 -14.36
N LYS A 66 -21.12 -7.10 -14.40
CA LYS A 66 -21.84 -6.07 -15.18
C LYS A 66 -21.89 -6.43 -16.66
N ARG A 67 -20.76 -6.83 -17.25
CA ARG A 67 -20.68 -7.23 -18.67
C ARG A 67 -21.52 -8.47 -18.98
N SER A 68 -21.52 -9.46 -18.08
CA SER A 68 -22.31 -10.70 -18.24
C SER A 68 -23.82 -10.43 -18.35
N VAL A 69 -24.31 -9.35 -17.74
CA VAL A 69 -25.72 -8.94 -17.80
C VAL A 69 -26.03 -8.06 -19.02
N THR A 70 -25.08 -7.21 -19.44
CA THR A 70 -25.33 -6.26 -20.56
C THR A 70 -25.12 -6.85 -21.94
N GLY A 71 -24.45 -8.00 -22.08
CA GLY A 71 -24.28 -8.70 -23.36
C GLY A 71 -23.45 -7.93 -24.39
N THR A 72 -22.84 -6.80 -24.01
CA THR A 72 -21.98 -6.01 -24.87
C THR A 72 -20.55 -6.56 -24.82
N THR A 73 -20.09 -7.06 -25.97
CA THR A 73 -18.68 -7.39 -26.23
C THR A 73 -17.83 -6.13 -26.36
N THR A 74 -18.43 -4.99 -26.69
CA THR A 74 -17.76 -3.68 -26.76
C THR A 74 -17.77 -2.97 -25.40
N ASP A 75 -16.91 -3.49 -24.53
CA ASP A 75 -15.87 -2.76 -23.81
C ASP A 75 -16.14 -1.63 -22.78
N SER A 76 -15.66 -1.88 -21.57
CA SER A 76 -15.06 -0.85 -20.70
C SER A 76 -13.52 -0.97 -20.61
N PHE A 77 -12.91 -1.78 -21.50
CA PHE A 77 -11.46 -1.82 -21.73
C PHE A 77 -11.06 -1.37 -23.16
N ALA A 78 -12.01 -1.22 -24.11
CA ALA A 78 -11.86 -0.82 -25.54
C ALA A 78 -11.04 0.42 -25.77
N THR A 79 -11.06 1.36 -24.84
CA THR A 79 -10.34 2.61 -25.05
C THR A 79 -8.83 2.42 -24.98
N VAL A 80 -8.35 1.20 -24.64
CA VAL A 80 -6.97 0.78 -24.86
C VAL A 80 -6.94 -0.21 -26.03
N ASP A 81 -6.56 0.30 -27.19
CA ASP A 81 -6.31 -0.47 -28.41
C ASP A 81 -5.42 -1.71 -28.11
N THR A 82 -6.03 -2.88 -28.25
CA THR A 82 -5.47 -4.21 -28.56
C THR A 82 -4.46 -4.94 -27.65
N VAL A 83 -4.05 -4.44 -26.48
CA VAL A 83 -3.28 -5.26 -25.50
C VAL A 83 -3.65 -4.96 -24.05
N ILE A 84 -4.54 -5.78 -23.46
CA ILE A 84 -4.78 -5.75 -22.01
C ILE A 84 -3.69 -6.58 -21.34
N THR A 85 -2.89 -5.97 -20.48
CA THR A 85 -1.87 -6.64 -19.66
C THR A 85 -2.18 -6.41 -18.19
N CYS A 86 -1.52 -7.15 -17.29
CA CYS A 86 -1.63 -6.87 -15.85
C CYS A 86 -1.28 -5.41 -15.50
N ALA A 87 -0.34 -4.79 -16.24
CA ALA A 87 0.10 -3.42 -16.01
C ALA A 87 -0.95 -2.38 -16.41
N THR A 88 -1.73 -2.66 -17.47
CA THR A 88 -2.77 -1.73 -17.96
C THR A 88 -4.13 -1.98 -17.30
N VAL A 89 -4.45 -3.22 -16.94
CA VAL A 89 -5.75 -3.55 -16.33
C VAL A 89 -5.87 -3.04 -14.89
N ALA A 90 -4.80 -3.15 -14.10
CA ALA A 90 -4.83 -2.77 -12.69
C ALA A 90 -5.24 -1.30 -12.49
N PRO A 91 -4.66 -0.30 -13.20
CA PRO A 91 -5.07 1.09 -13.03
C PRO A 91 -6.45 1.38 -13.64
N LEU A 92 -6.95 0.59 -14.58
CA LEU A 92 -8.30 0.76 -15.13
C LEU A 92 -9.40 0.24 -14.18
N LEU A 93 -9.07 -0.75 -13.34
CA LEU A 93 -9.99 -1.31 -12.35
C LEU A 93 -10.23 -0.37 -11.16
N LEU A 94 -9.30 0.56 -10.88
CA LEU A 94 -9.50 1.62 -9.90
C LEU A 94 -9.74 2.94 -10.64
N ALA A 95 -10.88 3.59 -10.40
CA ALA A 95 -11.23 4.86 -11.05
C ALA A 95 -10.18 5.98 -10.85
N SER A 96 -9.33 5.89 -9.83
CA SER A 96 -8.24 6.83 -9.52
C SER A 96 -6.85 6.36 -9.99
N GLY A 97 -6.73 5.22 -10.66
CA GLY A 97 -5.46 4.57 -10.95
C GLY A 97 -4.82 3.89 -9.72
N LEU A 98 -3.67 3.24 -9.96
CA LEU A 98 -2.88 2.63 -8.88
C LEU A 98 -2.21 3.71 -8.03
N PRO A 99 -2.16 3.55 -6.70
CA PRO A 99 -1.36 4.42 -5.85
C PRO A 99 0.12 4.39 -6.23
N THR A 100 0.86 5.46 -5.91
CA THR A 100 2.29 5.57 -6.21
C THR A 100 3.10 4.42 -5.58
N GLY A 101 4.10 3.91 -6.30
CA GLY A 101 4.94 2.80 -5.87
C GLY A 101 4.36 1.40 -6.09
N TYR A 102 3.09 1.30 -6.48
CA TYR A 102 2.47 0.04 -6.91
C TYR A 102 2.67 -0.18 -8.40
N THR A 103 3.04 -1.40 -8.76
CA THR A 103 3.13 -1.87 -10.14
C THR A 103 2.44 -3.23 -10.24
N ALA A 104 1.85 -3.53 -11.40
CA ALA A 104 1.22 -4.81 -11.65
C ALA A 104 1.93 -5.52 -12.80
N SER A 105 2.25 -6.79 -12.59
CA SER A 105 2.97 -7.66 -13.53
C SER A 105 2.25 -9.01 -13.63
N PRO A 106 2.38 -9.77 -14.72
CA PRO A 106 1.93 -11.16 -14.75
C PRO A 106 2.48 -12.00 -13.59
N ALA A 107 1.73 -13.04 -13.18
CA ALA A 107 2.24 -14.03 -12.25
C ALA A 107 3.51 -14.72 -12.79
N VAL A 108 4.38 -15.15 -11.87
CA VAL A 108 5.64 -15.85 -12.18
C VAL A 108 5.39 -17.02 -13.14
N GLY A 109 6.05 -16.99 -14.29
CA GLY A 109 5.89 -17.97 -15.38
C GLY A 109 5.22 -17.43 -16.64
N ALA A 110 4.59 -16.24 -16.58
CA ALA A 110 4.11 -15.54 -17.77
C ALA A 110 5.10 -14.42 -18.19
N ALA A 111 5.28 -14.26 -19.51
CA ALA A 111 6.19 -13.26 -20.07
C ALA A 111 5.76 -11.82 -19.69
N ALA A 112 6.73 -10.93 -19.44
CA ALA A 112 6.42 -9.51 -19.24
C ALA A 112 5.68 -8.97 -20.47
N GLY A 113 4.52 -8.34 -20.25
CA GLY A 113 3.63 -7.90 -21.34
C GLY A 113 2.72 -9.00 -21.90
N ALA A 114 2.61 -10.15 -21.24
CA ALA A 114 1.61 -11.17 -21.58
C ALA A 114 0.22 -10.53 -21.64
N VAL A 115 -0.42 -10.68 -22.79
CA VAL A 115 -1.79 -10.26 -23.02
C VAL A 115 -2.69 -11.16 -22.16
N LEU A 116 -3.59 -10.54 -21.41
CA LEU A 116 -4.62 -11.24 -20.66
C LEU A 116 -5.57 -11.90 -21.66
N VAL A 117 -5.59 -13.23 -21.64
CA VAL A 117 -6.47 -14.05 -22.48
C VAL A 117 -7.83 -14.24 -21.80
N VAL A 118 -8.83 -14.66 -22.58
CA VAL A 118 -10.15 -14.98 -22.03
C VAL A 118 -10.03 -16.05 -20.95
N GLY A 119 -10.64 -15.79 -19.79
CA GLY A 119 -10.57 -16.66 -18.62
C GLY A 119 -9.87 -16.02 -17.42
N ASN A 120 -9.54 -16.85 -16.43
CA ASN A 120 -8.96 -16.41 -15.17
C ASN A 120 -7.47 -16.13 -15.36
N ASN A 121 -7.10 -14.86 -15.34
CA ASN A 121 -5.71 -14.43 -15.33
C ASN A 121 -5.28 -14.06 -13.91
N LEU A 122 -4.01 -14.30 -13.61
CA LEU A 122 -3.44 -14.06 -12.30
C LEU A 122 -2.31 -13.03 -12.44
N CYS A 123 -2.47 -11.90 -11.78
CA CYS A 123 -1.54 -10.79 -11.81
C CYS A 123 -0.90 -10.63 -10.42
N THR A 124 0.36 -10.22 -10.40
CA THR A 124 1.11 -9.89 -9.18
C THR A 124 1.19 -8.39 -9.05
N LEU A 125 0.62 -7.86 -7.97
CA LEU A 125 0.79 -6.50 -7.52
C LEU A 125 2.07 -6.43 -6.68
N THR A 126 2.94 -5.47 -7.00
CA THR A 126 4.21 -5.25 -6.30
C THR A 126 4.28 -3.82 -5.80
N LEU A 127 4.51 -3.66 -4.49
CA LEU A 127 4.86 -2.39 -3.88
C LEU A 127 6.38 -2.31 -3.75
N THR A 128 6.98 -1.32 -4.40
CA THR A 128 8.41 -1.02 -4.28
C THR A 128 8.58 0.14 -3.30
N GLU A 129 9.15 -0.13 -2.14
CA GLU A 129 9.57 0.90 -1.18
C GLU A 129 11.08 1.14 -1.34
N THR A 130 11.53 2.40 -1.23
CA THR A 130 12.89 2.86 -1.58
C THR A 130 14.02 2.21 -0.76
N ASN A 131 13.74 1.44 0.29
CA ASN A 131 14.73 0.81 1.18
C ASN A 131 14.24 -0.52 1.80
N ASN A 132 13.26 -1.19 1.20
CA ASN A 132 12.67 -2.41 1.75
C ASN A 132 12.50 -3.47 0.67
N THR A 133 12.49 -4.74 1.06
CA THR A 133 12.19 -5.85 0.16
C THR A 133 10.81 -5.64 -0.47
N PRO A 134 10.67 -5.73 -1.80
CA PRO A 134 9.39 -5.55 -2.47
C PRO A 134 8.32 -6.46 -1.85
N LYS A 135 7.16 -5.89 -1.56
CA LYS A 135 6.01 -6.64 -1.04
C LYS A 135 5.06 -6.94 -2.18
N THR A 136 4.65 -8.20 -2.28
CA THR A 136 3.84 -8.67 -3.41
C THR A 136 2.55 -9.31 -2.93
N ALA A 137 1.47 -9.13 -3.69
CA ALA A 137 0.23 -9.88 -3.53
C ALA A 137 -0.35 -10.20 -4.92
N GLN A 138 -1.13 -11.27 -5.00
CA GLN A 138 -1.75 -11.69 -6.25
C GLN A 138 -3.21 -11.25 -6.32
N PHE A 139 -3.65 -10.84 -7.50
CA PHE A 139 -5.05 -10.54 -7.78
C PHE A 139 -5.50 -11.25 -9.06
N GLY A 140 -6.77 -11.66 -9.06
CA GLY A 140 -7.40 -12.31 -10.19
C GLY A 140 -8.07 -11.31 -11.11
N VAL A 141 -7.92 -11.48 -12.42
CA VAL A 141 -8.61 -10.70 -13.44
C VAL A 141 -9.22 -11.66 -14.44
N ILE A 142 -10.52 -11.53 -14.68
CA ILE A 142 -11.20 -12.35 -15.68
C ILE A 142 -11.23 -11.58 -17.00
N GLY A 143 -10.52 -12.10 -17.99
CA GLY A 143 -10.61 -11.61 -19.37
C GLY A 143 -11.89 -12.13 -20.02
N ILE A 144 -12.67 -11.26 -20.64
CA ILE A 144 -13.73 -11.63 -21.61
C ILE A 144 -13.49 -10.80 -22.87
N LEU A 145 -13.57 -11.46 -24.04
CA LEU A 145 -13.77 -10.84 -25.36
C LEU A 145 -15.05 -10.00 -25.34
#